data_AF-A0A536E5F7-F1
#
_entry.id   AF-A0A536E5F7-F1
#
_cell.length_a   1.000
_cell.length_b   1.000
_cell.length_c   1.000
_cell.angle_alpha   90.00
_cell.angle_beta   90.00
_cell.angle_gamma   90.00
#
_symmetry.space_group_name_H-M   'P 1'
#
loop_
_entity.id
_entity.type
_entity.pdbx_description
1 polymer ?
#
loop_
_entity_poly.entity_id
_entity_poly.type
_entity_poly.pdbx_seq_one_letter_code
_entity_poly.pdbx_strand_id
1 'polypeptide(L)'
;MSEEMWQAVASATVDEEEEGMSSAEFDQLNASVSQLAGRVGHLESAVAAIRSTPPPVAAPPGRTYTVQPGDTLSGIAASFGLDRWERLYDVNAGVIGGDPNRIYPGQVLVIP
;
A
#
# COMPACT_ATOMS: atom_id res chain seq x y z
N MET A 1 -16.42 -57.28 51.14
CA MET A 1 -16.34 -56.18 50.17
C MET A 1 -15.64 -55.05 50.91
N SER A 2 -14.31 -55.13 50.94
CA SER A 2 -13.47 -54.35 51.83
C SER A 2 -13.16 -52.98 51.23
N GLU A 3 -13.02 -51.96 52.09
CA GLU A 3 -12.68 -50.56 51.77
C GLU A 3 -11.45 -50.40 50.86
N GLU A 4 -10.59 -51.41 50.78
CA GLU A 4 -9.41 -51.42 49.90
C GLU A 4 -9.75 -51.43 48.40
N MET A 5 -10.93 -51.92 48.02
CA MET A 5 -11.38 -51.87 46.62
C MET A 5 -11.86 -50.47 46.19
N TRP A 6 -12.27 -49.62 47.14
CA TRP A 6 -12.64 -48.23 46.85
C TRP A 6 -11.43 -47.29 46.82
N GLN A 7 -10.33 -47.64 47.48
CA GLN A 7 -9.08 -46.87 47.36
C GLN A 7 -8.34 -47.14 46.03
N ALA A 8 -8.46 -48.34 45.46
CA ALA A 8 -7.81 -48.69 44.20
C ALA A 8 -8.43 -48.00 42.97
N VAL A 9 -9.68 -47.56 43.04
CA VAL A 9 -10.32 -46.75 41.97
C VAL A 9 -9.98 -45.26 42.13
N ALA A 10 -9.68 -44.81 43.35
CA ALA A 10 -9.28 -43.42 43.62
C ALA A 10 -7.82 -43.12 43.23
N SER A 11 -6.94 -44.13 43.14
CA SER A 11 -5.58 -43.97 42.62
C SER A 11 -5.45 -44.24 41.11
N ALA A 12 -6.52 -44.71 40.47
CA ALA A 12 -6.59 -44.96 39.04
C ALA A 12 -7.33 -43.84 38.27
N THR A 13 -7.61 -42.70 38.92
CA THR A 13 -7.97 -41.47 38.21
C THR A 13 -6.75 -40.98 37.46
N VAL A 14 -6.61 -41.54 36.26
CA VAL A 14 -6.14 -40.90 35.03
C VAL A 14 -5.10 -39.82 35.30
N ASP A 15 -3.86 -40.15 34.95
CA ASP A 15 -2.90 -39.16 34.46
C ASP A 15 -3.58 -38.49 33.25
N GLU A 16 -4.48 -37.53 33.52
CA GLU A 16 -5.07 -36.64 32.53
C GLU A 16 -3.97 -35.65 32.19
N GLU A 17 -2.95 -36.13 31.45
CA GLU A 17 -2.25 -35.32 30.45
C GLU A 17 -3.25 -34.97 29.32
N GLU A 18 -4.43 -34.44 29.69
CA GLU A 18 -5.15 -33.48 28.88
C GLU A 18 -4.34 -32.19 29.02
N GLU A 19 -3.28 -32.05 28.23
CA GLU A 19 -2.68 -30.74 27.95
C GLU A 19 -3.67 -29.90 27.13
N GLY A 20 -4.84 -29.63 27.72
CA GLY A 20 -5.77 -28.62 27.27
C GLY A 20 -5.11 -27.26 27.46
N MET A 21 -5.22 -26.41 26.43
CA MET A 21 -4.65 -25.06 26.41
C MET A 21 -4.87 -24.37 27.75
N SER A 22 -3.77 -23.97 28.40
CA SER A 22 -3.79 -23.28 29.68
C SER A 22 -4.72 -22.06 29.60
N SER A 23 -5.37 -21.70 30.72
CA SER A 23 -6.19 -20.48 30.79
C SER A 23 -5.41 -19.25 30.32
N ALA A 24 -4.10 -19.20 30.58
CA ALA A 24 -3.24 -18.11 30.12
C ALA A 24 -3.04 -18.12 28.59
N GLU A 25 -2.95 -19.30 27.98
CA GLU A 25 -2.87 -19.47 26.53
C GLU A 25 -4.21 -19.11 25.87
N PHE A 26 -5.34 -19.44 26.52
CA PHE A 26 -6.66 -19.04 26.07
C PHE A 26 -6.87 -17.51 26.12
N ASP A 27 -6.45 -16.85 27.20
CA ASP A 27 -6.46 -15.39 27.31
C ASP A 27 -5.55 -14.75 26.25
N GLN A 28 -4.39 -15.35 26.00
CA GLN A 28 -3.46 -14.90 24.95
C GLN A 28 -4.06 -15.06 23.55
N LEU A 29 -4.79 -16.14 23.29
CA LEU A 29 -5.50 -16.35 22.03
C LEU A 29 -6.62 -15.33 21.85
N ASN A 30 -7.44 -15.09 22.88
CA ASN A 30 -8.50 -14.10 22.84
C ASN A 30 -7.97 -12.66 22.64
N ALA A 31 -6.83 -12.33 23.26
CA ALA A 31 -6.12 -11.08 23.01
C ALA A 31 -5.63 -10.97 21.56
N SER A 32 -5.09 -12.06 20.99
CA SER A 32 -4.64 -12.12 19.60
C SER A 32 -5.78 -11.94 18.60
N VAL A 33 -6.95 -12.52 18.88
CA VAL A 33 -8.19 -12.33 18.10
C VAL A 33 -8.63 -10.87 18.15
N SER A 34 -8.58 -10.24 19.33
CA SER A 34 -8.95 -8.82 19.50
C SER A 34 -7.99 -7.88 18.73
N GLN A 35 -6.69 -8.19 18.71
CA GLN A 35 -5.71 -7.47 17.90
C GLN A 35 -5.96 -7.65 16.40
N LEU A 36 -6.30 -8.86 15.97
CA LEU A 36 -6.63 -9.13 14.57
C LEU A 36 -7.88 -8.35 14.13
N ALA A 37 -8.92 -8.31 14.96
CA ALA A 37 -10.12 -7.53 14.70
C ALA A 37 -9.81 -6.04 14.51
N GLY A 38 -8.93 -5.47 15.34
CA GLY A 38 -8.45 -4.10 15.18
C GLY A 38 -7.74 -3.87 13.84
N ARG A 39 -6.82 -4.77 13.47
CA ARG A 39 -6.08 -4.68 12.19
C ARG A 39 -7.02 -4.74 10.98
N VAL A 40 -8.05 -5.59 11.02
CA VAL A 40 -9.07 -5.66 9.98
C VAL A 40 -9.81 -4.33 9.87
N GLY A 41 -10.25 -3.73 10.98
CA GLY A 41 -10.90 -2.41 10.96
C GLY A 41 -10.02 -1.29 10.38
N HIS A 42 -8.73 -1.30 10.68
CA HIS A 42 -7.76 -0.37 10.07
C HIS A 42 -7.61 -0.61 8.56
N LEU A 43 -7.55 -1.86 8.11
CA LEU A 43 -7.44 -2.20 6.70
C LEU A 43 -8.69 -1.78 5.92
N GLU A 44 -9.87 -2.04 6.44
CA GLU A 44 -11.14 -1.61 5.83
C GLU A 44 -11.20 -0.08 5.70
N SER A 45 -10.72 0.64 6.72
CA SER A 45 -10.62 2.11 6.66
C SER A 45 -9.63 2.59 5.60
N ALA A 46 -8.47 1.93 5.46
CA ALA A 46 -7.49 2.25 4.43
C ALA A 46 -8.01 1.95 3.02
N VAL A 47 -8.72 0.83 2.85
CA VAL A 47 -9.37 0.47 1.58
C VAL A 47 -10.47 1.47 1.22
N ALA A 48 -11.28 1.90 2.19
CA ALA A 48 -12.28 2.94 1.99
C ALA A 48 -11.65 4.28 1.59
N ALA A 49 -10.52 4.64 2.19
CA ALA A 49 -9.77 5.85 1.82
C ALA A 49 -9.27 5.80 0.38
N ILE A 50 -8.69 4.67 -0.06
CA ILE A 50 -8.24 4.50 -1.46
C ILE A 50 -9.42 4.59 -2.42
N ARG A 51 -10.55 3.95 -2.11
CA ARG A 51 -11.78 4.00 -2.94
C ARG A 51 -12.39 5.40 -3.03
N SER A 52 -12.24 6.20 -1.97
CA SER A 52 -12.79 7.56 -1.90
C SER A 52 -11.80 8.61 -2.39
N THR A 53 -10.53 8.25 -2.60
CA THR A 53 -9.55 9.16 -3.16
C THR A 53 -9.81 9.25 -4.67
N PRO A 54 -10.25 10.40 -5.19
CA PRO A 54 -10.38 10.56 -6.63
C PRO A 54 -9.00 10.31 -7.26
N PRO A 55 -8.94 9.67 -8.46
CA PRO A 55 -7.68 9.58 -9.18
C PRO A 55 -7.10 10.98 -9.30
N PRO A 56 -5.76 11.15 -9.23
CA PRO A 56 -5.15 12.43 -9.52
C PRO A 56 -5.71 12.88 -10.86
N VAL A 57 -6.36 14.06 -10.86
CA VAL A 57 -7.01 14.60 -12.06
C VAL A 57 -5.96 14.61 -13.16
N ALA A 58 -6.08 13.66 -14.08
CA ALA A 58 -5.31 13.69 -15.30
C ALA A 58 -5.74 14.98 -16.00
N ALA A 59 -4.78 15.89 -16.16
CA ALA A 59 -4.95 17.07 -17.01
C ALA A 59 -5.57 16.62 -18.35
N PRO A 60 -6.37 17.49 -19.01
CA PRO A 60 -7.01 17.15 -20.29
C PRO A 60 -5.98 16.51 -21.24
N PRO A 61 -6.39 15.57 -22.12
CA PRO A 61 -5.46 14.88 -23.01
C PRO A 61 -4.88 15.86 -24.04
N GLY A 62 -3.94 16.70 -23.58
CA GLY A 62 -2.97 17.36 -24.42
C GLY A 62 -2.16 16.27 -25.10
N ARG A 63 -1.71 16.55 -26.31
CA ARG A 63 -0.79 15.65 -27.00
C ARG A 63 0.40 15.44 -26.06
N THR A 64 0.73 14.20 -25.74
CA THR A 64 1.89 13.90 -24.89
C THR A 64 3.07 13.53 -25.76
N TYR A 65 4.26 13.91 -25.34
CA TYR A 65 5.51 13.57 -25.99
C TYR A 65 6.47 12.95 -24.98
N THR A 66 7.02 11.79 -25.33
CA THR A 66 8.07 11.14 -24.55
C THR A 66 9.42 11.64 -25.03
N VAL A 67 10.16 12.30 -24.15
CA VAL A 67 11.50 12.83 -24.43
C VAL A 67 12.42 11.71 -24.89
N GLN A 68 13.08 11.91 -26.02
CA GLN A 68 14.08 11.01 -26.58
C GLN A 68 15.50 11.46 -26.23
N PRO A 69 16.49 10.55 -26.28
CA PRO A 69 17.90 10.92 -26.11
C PRO A 69 18.33 12.01 -27.10
N GLY A 70 18.81 13.14 -26.58
CA GLY A 70 19.27 14.28 -27.38
C GLY A 70 18.22 15.35 -27.63
N ASP A 71 16.99 15.16 -27.16
CA ASP A 71 15.97 16.20 -27.23
C ASP A 71 16.28 17.39 -26.32
N THR A 72 15.78 18.56 -26.73
CA THR A 72 15.79 19.79 -25.93
C THR A 72 14.38 20.36 -25.88
N LEU A 73 14.02 21.10 -24.83
CA LEU A 73 12.71 21.74 -24.74
C LEU A 73 12.40 22.63 -25.94
N SER A 74 13.40 23.37 -26.43
CA SER A 74 13.28 24.21 -27.62
C SER A 74 13.05 23.40 -28.90
N GLY A 75 13.77 22.28 -29.08
CA GLY A 75 13.60 21.40 -30.23
C GLY A 75 12.24 20.69 -30.24
N ILE A 76 11.78 20.23 -29.08
CA ILE A 76 10.44 19.66 -28.90
C ILE A 76 9.39 20.74 -29.21
N ALA A 77 9.48 21.91 -28.58
CA ALA A 77 8.54 23.01 -28.81
C ALA A 77 8.44 23.38 -30.30
N ALA A 78 9.57 23.55 -30.99
CA ALA A 78 9.60 23.83 -32.42
C ALA A 78 8.96 22.71 -33.27
N SER A 79 9.21 21.44 -32.93
CA SER A 79 8.63 20.28 -33.63
C SER A 79 7.11 20.22 -33.52
N PHE A 80 6.56 20.72 -32.42
CA PHE A 80 5.11 20.81 -32.18
C PHE A 80 4.51 22.17 -32.58
N GLY A 81 5.29 23.07 -33.18
CA GLY A 81 4.82 24.39 -33.62
C GLY A 81 4.55 25.36 -32.48
N LEU A 82 5.16 25.15 -31.32
CA LEU A 82 5.09 26.08 -30.19
C LEU A 82 6.13 27.18 -30.38
N ASP A 83 5.69 28.44 -30.35
CA ASP A 83 6.57 29.60 -30.49
C ASP A 83 7.54 29.79 -29.29
N ARG A 84 7.21 29.19 -28.14
CA ARG A 84 7.91 29.40 -26.87
C ARG A 84 8.02 28.11 -26.07
N TRP A 85 9.25 27.67 -25.80
CA TRP A 85 9.54 26.51 -24.96
C TRP A 85 9.16 26.76 -23.50
N GLU A 86 9.09 28.02 -23.08
CA GLU A 86 8.68 28.43 -21.73
C GLU A 86 7.26 27.96 -21.43
N ARG A 87 6.36 28.05 -22.43
CA ARG A 87 4.98 27.54 -22.29
C ARG A 87 4.96 26.02 -22.07
N LEU A 88 5.84 25.29 -22.75
CA LEU A 88 6.00 23.86 -22.57
C LEU A 88 6.55 23.53 -21.18
N TYR A 89 7.53 24.31 -20.69
CA TYR A 89 8.07 24.17 -19.34
C TYR A 89 7.02 24.48 -18.27
N ASP A 90 6.25 25.58 -18.40
CA ASP A 90 5.26 25.99 -17.41
C ASP A 90 4.22 24.89 -17.13
N VAL A 91 3.77 24.20 -18.19
CA VAL A 91 2.81 23.09 -18.09
C VAL A 91 3.44 21.84 -17.48
N ASN A 92 4.76 21.66 -17.63
CA ASN A 92 5.49 20.46 -17.22
C ASN A 92 6.48 20.69 -16.08
N ALA A 93 6.43 21.84 -15.39
CA ALA A 93 7.39 22.19 -14.35
C ALA A 93 7.42 21.17 -13.21
N GLY A 94 6.28 20.54 -12.91
CA GLY A 94 6.20 19.44 -11.95
C GLY A 94 6.93 18.16 -12.38
N VAL A 95 7.12 17.94 -13.69
CA VAL A 95 7.83 16.78 -14.26
C VAL A 95 9.31 17.09 -14.50
N ILE A 96 9.62 18.30 -14.95
CA ILE A 96 10.97 18.75 -15.33
C ILE A 96 11.78 19.17 -14.07
N GLY A 97 11.11 19.68 -13.04
CA GLY A 97 11.76 20.20 -11.84
C GLY A 97 12.24 21.64 -12.02
N GLY A 98 13.22 22.07 -11.23
CA GLY A 98 13.66 23.48 -11.17
C GLY A 98 14.59 23.93 -12.31
N ASP A 99 15.15 22.98 -13.06
CA ASP A 99 16.09 23.27 -14.15
C ASP A 99 15.43 22.98 -15.51
N PRO A 100 14.97 23.99 -16.26
CA PRO A 100 14.31 23.78 -17.56
C PRO A 100 15.23 23.13 -18.61
N ASN A 101 16.55 23.30 -18.49
CA ASN A 101 17.51 22.69 -19.41
C ASN A 101 17.82 21.22 -19.08
N ARG A 102 17.26 20.67 -17.99
CA ARG A 102 17.49 19.28 -17.56
C ARG A 102 16.24 18.45 -17.80
N ILE A 103 16.07 18.05 -19.06
CA ILE A 103 15.12 17.00 -19.42
C ILE A 103 15.84 15.67 -19.61
N TYR A 104 15.16 14.58 -19.27
CA TYR A 104 15.68 13.23 -19.30
C TYR A 104 14.87 12.36 -20.26
N PRO A 105 15.53 11.47 -21.01
CA PRO A 105 14.83 10.50 -21.85
C PRO A 105 13.83 9.67 -21.04
N GLY A 106 12.63 9.47 -21.60
CA GLY A 106 11.53 8.76 -20.94
C GLY A 106 10.59 9.64 -20.12
N GLN A 107 10.91 10.93 -19.90
CA GLN A 107 9.94 11.87 -19.34
C GLN A 107 8.77 12.06 -20.31
N VAL A 108 7.54 12.05 -19.76
CA VAL A 108 6.33 12.32 -20.54
C VAL A 108 5.93 13.77 -20.31
N LEU A 109 6.02 14.58 -21.36
CA LEU A 109 5.65 15.98 -21.35
C LEU A 109 4.27 16.16 -22.01
N VAL A 110 3.44 17.02 -21.42
CA VAL A 110 2.17 17.48 -21.97
C VAL A 110 2.44 18.66 -22.90
N ILE A 111 2.06 18.53 -24.16
CA ILE A 111 2.14 19.62 -25.14
C ILE A 111 0.87 20.50 -24.97
N PRO A 112 1.03 21.81 -24.68
CA PRO A 112 -0.09 22.76 -24.53
C PRO A 112 -0.91 22.97 -25.81
#